data_AF-A0AAW5FCD2-F1
#
_entry.id   AF-A0AAW5FCD2-F1
#
_cell.length_a   1.000
_cell.length_b   1.000
_cell.length_c   1.000
_cell.angle_alpha   90.00
_cell.angle_beta   90.00
_cell.angle_gamma   90.00
#
_symmetry.space_group_name_H-M   'P 1'
#
loop_
_entity.id
_entity.type
_entity.pdbx_description
1 polymer ?
#
loop_
_entity_poly.entity_id
_entity_poly.type
_entity_poly.pdbx_seq_one_letter_code
_entity_poly.pdbx_strand_id
1 'polypeptide(L)'
;MRPGYRFSKGRPPKIERTKTAKQEPEAPTPAQSALASLIASGTELVTREESGGPMPRATLTPEGLRALAAMAAEGQDQYSIAAALGMNRSTLQALIKRDEQAEEAMNLGKALLADELSHLLLRAARRGNIVAAIYLTKARLGWVEGLAPETRPNIVINLPDAATPEAYLKAIRVIEPSKDET
;
A
#
# COMPACT_ATOMS: atom_id res chain seq x y z
N MET A 1 -39.17 37.16 -1.02
CA MET A 1 -39.75 36.04 -1.80
C MET A 1 -38.62 35.42 -2.62
N ARG A 2 -38.08 34.26 -2.22
CA ARG A 2 -36.98 33.59 -2.95
C ARG A 2 -37.56 32.49 -3.84
N PRO A 3 -37.14 32.34 -5.12
CA PRO A 3 -37.70 31.34 -6.02
C PRO A 3 -37.27 29.94 -5.60
N GLY A 4 -38.22 29.02 -5.49
CA GLY A 4 -38.00 27.66 -5.02
C GLY A 4 -37.13 26.83 -5.98
N TYR A 5 -36.11 26.19 -5.42
CA TYR A 5 -35.29 25.19 -6.11
C TYR A 5 -36.08 23.87 -6.19
N ARG A 6 -36.57 23.52 -7.39
CA ARG A 6 -37.25 22.24 -7.65
C ARG A 6 -36.18 21.19 -7.98
N PHE A 7 -35.84 20.33 -7.03
CA PHE A 7 -35.01 19.15 -7.29
C PHE A 7 -35.74 18.23 -8.28
N SER A 8 -35.29 18.23 -9.54
CA SER A 8 -35.72 17.27 -10.55
C SER A 8 -35.23 15.88 -10.13
N LYS A 9 -36.16 14.94 -9.88
CA LYS A 9 -35.88 13.52 -9.65
C LYS A 9 -35.46 12.84 -10.97
N GLY A 10 -34.37 13.31 -11.58
CA GLY A 10 -33.74 12.64 -12.72
C GLY A 10 -32.93 11.45 -12.22
N ARG A 11 -33.18 10.26 -12.76
CA ARG A 11 -32.32 9.07 -12.54
C ARG A 11 -30.88 9.45 -12.94
N PRO A 12 -29.86 9.18 -12.11
CA PRO A 12 -28.48 9.50 -12.48
C PRO A 12 -28.13 8.84 -13.82
N PRO A 13 -27.33 9.51 -14.67
CA PRO A 13 -26.94 8.96 -15.97
C PRO A 13 -26.26 7.60 -15.76
N LYS A 14 -26.67 6.61 -16.56
CA LYS A 14 -26.03 5.29 -16.55
C LYS A 14 -24.60 5.48 -17.05
N ILE A 15 -23.62 5.26 -16.16
CA ILE A 15 -22.22 5.17 -16.54
C ILE A 15 -22.06 3.84 -17.28
N GLU A 16 -22.03 3.89 -18.61
CA GLU A 16 -21.64 2.75 -19.42
C GLU A 16 -20.16 2.48 -19.16
N ARG A 17 -19.88 1.46 -18.32
CA ARG A 17 -18.52 0.93 -18.18
C ARG A 17 -18.11 0.35 -19.53
N THR A 18 -17.37 1.12 -20.32
CA THR A 18 -16.65 0.59 -21.48
C THR A 18 -15.85 -0.61 -21.01
N LYS A 19 -16.07 -1.76 -21.67
CA LYS A 19 -15.39 -3.03 -21.38
C LYS A 19 -13.90 -2.75 -21.17
N THR A 20 -13.39 -3.07 -19.99
CA THR A 20 -11.96 -3.03 -19.67
C THR A 20 -11.22 -3.76 -20.79
N ALA A 21 -10.36 -3.04 -21.50
CA ALA A 21 -9.51 -3.63 -22.52
C ALA A 21 -8.76 -4.79 -21.84
N LYS A 22 -8.85 -5.98 -22.44
CA LYS A 22 -8.09 -7.15 -22.02
C LYS A 22 -6.62 -6.75 -22.10
N GLN A 23 -5.97 -6.51 -20.97
CA GLN A 23 -4.53 -6.31 -20.91
C GLN A 23 -3.89 -7.61 -21.40
N GLU A 24 -3.37 -7.59 -22.62
CA GLU A 24 -2.46 -8.63 -23.10
C GLU A 24 -1.25 -8.67 -22.17
N PRO A 25 -0.64 -9.85 -21.94
CA PRO A 25 0.58 -9.93 -21.15
C PRO A 25 1.64 -9.06 -21.84
N GLU A 26 1.99 -7.96 -21.18
CA GLU A 26 2.99 -7.03 -21.65
C GLU A 26 4.33 -7.76 -21.74
N ALA A 27 5.12 -7.45 -22.78
CA ALA A 27 6.44 -8.04 -22.96
C ALA A 27 7.30 -7.83 -21.69
N PRO A 28 8.23 -8.76 -21.38
CA PRO A 28 9.11 -8.59 -20.24
C PRO A 28 9.85 -7.26 -20.37
N THR A 29 9.84 -6.49 -19.29
CA THR A 29 10.49 -5.19 -19.24
C THR A 29 12.00 -5.32 -19.43
N PRO A 30 12.72 -4.24 -19.80
CA PRO A 30 14.16 -4.29 -20.01
C PRO A 30 14.95 -4.86 -18.82
N ALA A 31 14.58 -4.55 -17.58
CA ALA A 31 15.23 -5.08 -16.38
C ALA A 31 14.86 -6.54 -16.15
N GLN A 32 13.63 -6.97 -16.44
CA GLN A 32 13.28 -8.40 -16.44
C GLN A 32 14.10 -9.18 -17.46
N SER A 33 14.32 -8.61 -18.65
CA SER A 33 15.13 -9.21 -19.71
C SER A 33 16.62 -9.24 -19.35
N ALA A 34 17.14 -8.16 -18.75
CA ALA A 34 18.52 -8.09 -18.26
C ALA A 34 18.75 -9.08 -17.10
N LEU A 35 17.81 -9.17 -16.17
CA LEU A 35 17.85 -10.12 -15.08
C LEU A 35 17.82 -11.56 -15.58
N ALA A 36 16.91 -11.88 -16.52
CA ALA A 36 16.86 -13.19 -17.15
C ALA A 36 18.19 -13.53 -17.84
N SER A 37 18.84 -12.54 -18.46
CA SER A 37 20.16 -12.71 -19.08
C SER A 37 21.27 -12.98 -18.05
N LEU A 38 21.27 -12.26 -16.92
CA LEU A 38 22.21 -12.47 -15.81
C LEU A 38 22.04 -13.85 -15.16
N ILE A 39 20.79 -14.28 -14.96
CA ILE A 39 20.48 -15.60 -14.45
C ILE A 39 20.91 -16.67 -15.46
N ALA A 40 20.64 -16.46 -16.75
CA ALA A 40 21.04 -17.38 -17.82
C ALA A 40 22.57 -17.48 -17.97
N SER A 41 23.32 -16.40 -17.70
CA SER A 41 24.79 -16.42 -17.67
C SER A 41 25.38 -17.02 -16.40
N GLY A 42 24.54 -17.49 -15.46
CA GLY A 42 24.98 -18.09 -14.20
C GLY A 42 25.58 -17.08 -13.21
N THR A 43 25.26 -15.80 -13.37
CA THR A 43 25.75 -14.75 -12.47
C THR A 43 25.08 -14.87 -11.11
N GLU A 44 25.88 -15.00 -10.04
CA GLU A 44 25.37 -15.10 -8.69
C GLU A 44 24.90 -13.72 -8.19
N LEU A 45 23.59 -13.58 -7.98
CA LEU A 45 22.96 -12.34 -7.49
C LEU A 45 22.82 -12.32 -5.96
N VAL A 46 22.77 -13.50 -5.36
CA VAL A 46 22.56 -13.70 -3.94
C VAL A 46 23.56 -14.72 -3.45
N THR A 47 24.41 -14.32 -2.52
CA THR A 47 25.30 -15.20 -1.79
C THR A 47 24.66 -15.61 -0.46
N ARG A 48 25.05 -16.77 0.08
CA ARG A 48 24.57 -17.24 1.39
C ARG A 48 25.75 -17.49 2.31
N GLU A 49 25.95 -16.59 3.27
CA GLU A 49 27.03 -16.70 4.25
C GLU A 49 26.62 -17.61 5.40
N GLU A 50 27.53 -18.49 5.82
CA GLU A 50 27.40 -19.26 7.05
C GLU A 50 27.54 -18.33 8.27
N SER A 51 26.44 -17.68 8.62
CA SER A 51 26.28 -17.12 9.95
C SER A 51 25.83 -18.27 10.83
N GLY A 52 26.62 -18.62 11.86
CA GLY A 52 26.49 -19.82 12.73
C GLY A 52 25.17 -20.07 13.48
N GLY A 53 24.04 -19.65 12.95
CA GLY A 53 22.70 -20.15 13.23
C GLY A 53 22.24 -21.21 12.20
N PRO A 54 21.00 -21.71 12.34
CA PRO A 54 20.50 -22.87 11.60
C PRO A 54 20.18 -22.61 10.12
N MET A 55 20.18 -21.34 9.66
CA MET A 55 20.06 -21.01 8.24
C MET A 55 21.12 -19.99 7.84
N PRO A 56 21.78 -20.19 6.68
CA PRO A 56 22.75 -19.23 6.17
C PRO A 56 22.07 -17.92 5.78
N ARG A 57 22.76 -16.81 6.00
CA ARG A 57 22.24 -15.45 5.76
C ARG A 57 22.43 -15.07 4.30
N ALA A 58 21.36 -14.66 3.65
CA ALA A 58 21.43 -14.12 2.28
C ALA A 58 22.12 -12.75 2.26
N THR A 59 23.06 -12.53 1.35
CA THR A 59 23.68 -11.23 1.06
C THR A 59 23.56 -10.97 -0.44
N LEU A 60 23.47 -9.69 -0.85
CA LEU A 60 23.37 -9.35 -2.26
C LEU A 60 24.78 -9.10 -2.81
N THR A 61 25.07 -9.65 -3.97
CA THR A 61 26.29 -9.30 -4.70
C THR A 61 26.15 -7.91 -5.34
N PRO A 62 27.24 -7.30 -5.84
CA PRO A 62 27.12 -6.04 -6.59
C PRO A 62 26.15 -6.11 -7.78
N GLU A 63 26.06 -7.28 -8.42
CA GLU A 63 25.07 -7.54 -9.48
C GLU A 63 23.65 -7.67 -8.93
N GLY A 64 23.50 -8.34 -7.78
CA GLY A 64 22.22 -8.41 -7.07
C GLY A 64 21.68 -7.05 -6.66
N LEU A 65 22.56 -6.14 -6.20
CA LEU A 65 22.20 -4.76 -5.88
C LEU A 65 21.75 -3.98 -7.11
N ARG A 66 22.45 -4.14 -8.25
CA ARG A 66 22.03 -3.54 -9.52
C ARG A 66 20.69 -4.08 -10.02
N ALA A 67 20.49 -5.40 -9.92
CA ALA A 67 19.22 -6.04 -10.26
C ALA A 67 18.08 -5.52 -9.36
N LEU A 68 18.32 -5.42 -8.05
CA LEU A 68 17.38 -4.87 -7.07
C LEU A 68 16.95 -3.44 -7.45
N ALA A 69 17.93 -2.56 -7.73
CA ALA A 69 17.65 -1.18 -8.13
C ALA A 69 16.89 -1.10 -9.45
N ALA A 70 17.28 -1.91 -10.45
CA ALA A 70 16.63 -1.92 -11.76
C ALA A 70 15.17 -2.38 -11.69
N MET A 71 14.89 -3.46 -10.95
CA MET A 71 13.52 -3.94 -10.76
C MET A 71 12.65 -2.94 -9.99
N ALA A 72 13.21 -2.27 -8.98
CA ALA A 72 12.52 -1.22 -8.26
C ALA A 72 12.22 0.01 -9.14
N ALA A 73 13.13 0.35 -10.06
CA ALA A 73 12.93 1.42 -11.05
C ALA A 73 11.82 1.12 -12.06
N GLU A 74 11.54 -0.16 -12.33
CA GLU A 74 10.41 -0.58 -13.17
C GLU A 74 9.09 -0.71 -12.40
N GLY A 75 9.08 -0.40 -11.10
CA GLY A 75 7.88 -0.44 -10.27
C GLY A 75 7.46 -1.84 -9.83
N GLN A 76 8.36 -2.81 -9.85
CA GLN A 76 8.10 -4.11 -9.25
C GLN A 76 7.94 -4.01 -7.73
N ASP A 77 6.99 -4.77 -7.19
CA ASP A 77 6.80 -4.86 -5.75
C ASP A 77 7.84 -5.79 -5.10
N GLN A 78 8.02 -5.67 -3.78
CA GLN A 78 9.03 -6.45 -3.04
C GLN A 78 8.84 -7.96 -3.10
N TYR A 79 7.61 -8.45 -3.29
CA TYR A 79 7.34 -9.88 -3.45
C TYR A 79 7.87 -10.38 -4.79
N SER A 80 7.56 -9.67 -5.87
CA SER A 80 8.05 -9.97 -7.23
C SER A 80 9.57 -9.93 -7.29
N ILE A 81 10.18 -8.90 -6.70
CA ILE A 81 11.65 -8.76 -6.60
C ILE A 81 12.27 -9.92 -5.83
N ALA A 82 11.71 -10.28 -4.68
CA ALA A 82 12.24 -11.37 -3.85
C ALA A 82 12.18 -12.71 -4.58
N ALA A 83 11.06 -12.99 -5.27
CA ALA A 83 10.91 -14.18 -6.10
C ALA A 83 11.97 -14.24 -7.21
N ALA A 84 12.23 -13.11 -7.87
CA ALA A 84 13.23 -13.02 -8.93
C ALA A 84 14.67 -13.21 -8.41
N LEU A 85 14.95 -12.81 -7.17
CA LEU A 85 16.23 -13.06 -6.47
C LEU A 85 16.31 -14.43 -5.79
N GLY A 86 15.28 -15.27 -5.89
CA GLY A 86 15.28 -16.61 -5.29
C GLY A 86 15.20 -16.61 -3.76
N MET A 87 14.54 -15.61 -3.14
CA MET A 87 14.33 -15.53 -1.70
C MET A 87 12.88 -15.15 -1.33
N ASN A 88 12.52 -15.31 -0.06
CA ASN A 88 11.21 -14.87 0.42
C ASN A 88 11.17 -13.34 0.61
N ARG A 89 10.01 -12.72 0.41
CA ARG A 89 9.76 -11.30 0.70
C ARG A 89 10.21 -10.90 2.10
N SER A 90 9.95 -11.72 3.12
CA SER A 90 10.38 -11.42 4.49
C SER A 90 11.90 -11.41 4.63
N THR A 91 12.60 -12.29 3.90
CA THR A 91 14.06 -12.33 3.83
C THR A 91 14.61 -11.07 3.15
N LEU A 92 14.03 -10.65 2.02
CA LEU A 92 14.43 -9.43 1.34
C LEU A 92 14.20 -8.19 2.22
N GLN A 93 13.05 -8.11 2.89
CA GLN A 93 12.75 -7.00 3.80
C GLN A 93 13.75 -6.93 4.96
N ALA A 94 14.08 -8.07 5.57
CA ALA A 94 15.08 -8.15 6.63
C ALA A 94 16.50 -7.85 6.12
N LEU A 95 16.81 -8.18 4.86
CA LEU A 95 18.07 -7.86 4.19
C LEU A 95 18.21 -6.35 4.00
N ILE A 96 17.22 -5.71 3.39
CA ILE A 96 17.21 -4.26 3.16
C ILE A 96 17.37 -3.50 4.48
N LYS A 97 16.71 -3.94 5.56
CA LYS A 97 16.81 -3.27 6.86
C LYS A 97 18.21 -3.34 7.50
N ARG A 98 19.00 -4.37 7.19
CA ARG A 98 20.32 -4.60 7.82
C ARG A 98 21.49 -4.10 6.97
N ASP A 99 21.29 -4.00 5.66
CA ASP A 99 22.32 -3.74 4.67
C ASP A 99 22.03 -2.40 3.99
N GLU A 100 22.83 -1.40 4.34
CA GLU A 100 22.71 -0.03 3.85
C GLU A 100 22.81 0.03 2.31
N GLN A 101 23.65 -0.81 1.69
CA GLN A 101 23.79 -0.81 0.23
C GLN A 101 22.52 -1.33 -0.46
N ALA A 102 21.85 -2.31 0.15
CA ALA A 102 20.57 -2.82 -0.35
C ALA A 102 19.43 -1.79 -0.15
N GLU A 103 19.45 -1.05 0.95
CA GLU A 103 18.54 0.07 1.17
C GLU A 103 18.74 1.19 0.15
N GLU A 104 19.98 1.61 -0.07
CA GLU A 104 20.34 2.62 -1.08
C GLU A 104 19.91 2.18 -2.49
N ALA A 105 20.20 0.94 -2.88
CA ALA A 105 19.81 0.40 -4.18
C ALA A 105 18.27 0.41 -4.37
N MET A 106 17.52 -0.01 -3.36
CA MET A 106 16.05 0.02 -3.37
C MET A 106 15.52 1.47 -3.45
N ASN A 107 16.11 2.39 -2.69
CA ASN A 107 15.70 3.79 -2.68
C ASN A 107 16.02 4.50 -4.01
N LEU A 108 17.19 4.21 -4.59
CA LEU A 108 17.58 4.70 -5.91
C LEU A 108 16.57 4.26 -6.98
N GLY A 109 16.22 2.97 -7.02
CA GLY A 109 15.23 2.47 -7.97
C GLY A 109 13.88 3.18 -7.82
N LYS A 110 13.39 3.31 -6.59
CA LYS A 110 12.14 4.06 -6.32
C LYS A 110 12.21 5.53 -6.74
N ALA A 111 13.35 6.18 -6.56
CA ALA A 111 13.54 7.56 -6.98
C ALA A 111 13.44 7.69 -8.51
N LEU A 112 14.10 6.80 -9.26
CA LEU A 112 14.02 6.76 -10.73
C LEU A 112 12.58 6.59 -11.23
N LEU A 113 11.85 5.65 -10.64
CA LEU A 113 10.43 5.45 -10.94
C LEU A 113 9.59 6.70 -10.61
N ALA A 114 9.81 7.29 -9.45
CA ALA A 114 9.08 8.48 -9.03
C ALA A 114 9.30 9.66 -9.98
N ASP A 115 10.52 9.83 -10.48
CA ASP A 115 10.87 10.86 -11.46
C ASP A 115 10.20 10.58 -12.81
N GLU A 116 10.27 9.35 -13.32
CA GLU A 116 9.59 8.96 -14.55
C GLU A 116 8.09 9.25 -14.50
N LEU A 117 7.39 8.75 -13.47
CA LEU A 117 5.96 8.95 -13.30
C LEU A 117 5.61 10.44 -13.15
N SER A 118 6.44 11.21 -12.45
CA SER A 118 6.26 12.66 -12.32
C SER A 118 6.38 13.35 -13.67
N HIS A 119 7.35 12.98 -14.51
CA HIS A 119 7.50 13.51 -15.86
C HIS A 119 6.36 13.11 -16.79
N LEU A 120 5.84 11.89 -16.68
CA LEU A 120 4.67 11.43 -17.44
C LEU A 120 3.42 12.25 -17.06
N LEU A 121 3.17 12.43 -15.77
CA LEU A 121 2.08 13.28 -15.28
C LEU A 121 2.26 14.73 -15.74
N LEU A 122 3.47 15.27 -15.71
CA LEU A 122 3.73 16.67 -16.08
C LEU A 122 3.46 16.88 -17.57
N ARG A 123 3.92 15.94 -18.41
CA ARG A 123 3.62 15.95 -19.84
C ARG A 123 2.12 15.86 -20.11
N ALA A 124 1.39 15.02 -19.38
CA ALA A 124 -0.06 14.91 -19.52
C ALA A 124 -0.78 16.20 -19.08
N ALA A 125 -0.37 16.79 -17.95
CA ALA A 125 -0.91 18.05 -17.44
C ALA A 125 -0.70 19.20 -18.43
N ARG A 126 0.50 19.33 -19.01
CA ARG A 126 0.80 20.33 -20.06
C ARG A 126 -0.05 20.18 -21.33
N ARG A 127 -0.52 18.96 -21.62
CA ARG A 127 -1.46 18.68 -22.72
C ARG A 127 -2.93 18.93 -22.35
N GLY A 128 -3.22 19.49 -21.17
CA GLY A 128 -4.57 19.82 -20.73
C GLY A 128 -5.27 18.69 -19.96
N ASN A 129 -4.57 17.62 -19.55
CA ASN A 129 -5.17 16.63 -18.66
C ASN A 129 -5.30 17.21 -17.23
N ILE A 130 -6.50 17.69 -16.91
CA ILE A 130 -6.83 18.32 -15.62
C ILE A 130 -6.60 17.36 -14.44
N VAL A 131 -6.90 16.07 -14.61
CA VAL A 131 -6.69 15.07 -13.56
C VAL A 131 -5.21 14.94 -13.23
N ALA A 132 -4.34 14.86 -14.25
CA ALA A 132 -2.89 14.83 -14.05
C ALA A 132 -2.37 16.12 -13.38
N ALA A 133 -2.93 17.28 -13.73
CA ALA A 133 -2.60 18.54 -13.09
C ALA A 133 -2.98 18.54 -11.60
N ILE A 134 -4.19 18.10 -11.24
CA ILE A 134 -4.66 17.99 -9.85
C ILE A 134 -3.76 17.03 -9.05
N TYR A 135 -3.43 15.87 -9.60
CA TYR A 135 -2.55 14.92 -8.91
C TYR A 135 -1.15 15.50 -8.67
N LEU A 136 -0.59 16.22 -9.64
CA LEU A 136 0.72 16.86 -9.46
C LEU A 136 0.69 17.98 -8.42
N THR A 137 -0.33 18.83 -8.40
CA THR A 137 -0.42 19.90 -7.40
C THR A 137 -0.57 19.32 -5.99
N LYS A 138 -1.36 18.23 -5.84
CA LYS A 138 -1.47 17.50 -4.57
C LYS A 138 -0.13 16.87 -4.16
N ALA A 139 0.53 16.14 -5.06
CA ALA A 139 1.73 15.37 -4.75
C ALA A 139 3.00 16.21 -4.59
N ARG A 140 3.16 17.31 -5.35
CA ARG A 140 4.41 18.10 -5.39
C ARG A 140 4.28 19.50 -4.80
N LEU A 141 3.08 20.09 -4.78
CA LEU A 141 2.85 21.45 -4.29
C LEU A 141 2.10 21.50 -2.96
N GLY A 142 1.78 20.33 -2.37
CA GLY A 142 1.13 20.24 -1.06
C GLY A 142 -0.31 20.72 -1.04
N TRP A 143 -1.02 20.68 -2.19
CA TRP A 143 -2.44 21.02 -2.20
C TRP A 143 -3.24 20.00 -1.41
N VAL A 144 -3.95 20.47 -0.37
CA VAL A 144 -4.85 19.66 0.45
C VAL A 144 -6.27 20.17 0.26
N GLU A 145 -7.20 19.26 0.01
CA GLU A 145 -8.64 19.59 -0.02
C GLU A 145 -9.27 19.19 1.31
N GLY A 146 -9.99 20.13 1.92
CA GLY A 146 -10.81 19.86 3.10
C GLY A 146 -10.01 19.43 4.32
N LEU A 147 -9.21 20.34 4.90
CA LEU A 147 -8.81 20.18 6.30
C LEU A 147 -10.11 20.09 7.12
N ALA A 148 -10.47 18.87 7.51
CA ALA A 148 -11.50 18.68 8.52
C ALA A 148 -11.01 19.42 9.77
N PRO A 149 -11.83 20.31 10.38
CA PRO A 149 -11.45 20.88 11.67
C PRO A 149 -11.13 19.72 12.62
N GLU A 150 -10.03 19.80 13.36
CA GLU A 150 -9.68 18.83 14.40
C GLU A 150 -10.86 18.77 15.39
N THR A 151 -11.77 17.84 15.15
CA THR A 151 -12.93 17.64 15.99
C THR A 151 -12.43 16.69 17.07
N ARG A 152 -11.89 17.23 18.15
CA ARG A 152 -11.66 16.46 19.37
C ARG A 152 -13.03 16.24 20.00
N PRO A 153 -13.65 15.04 19.91
CA PRO A 153 -14.90 14.82 20.60
C PRO A 153 -14.64 14.93 22.10
N ASN A 154 -15.19 15.96 22.74
CA ASN A 154 -15.18 16.06 24.20
C ASN A 154 -16.19 15.06 24.75
N ILE A 155 -15.74 13.82 24.98
CA ILE A 155 -16.58 12.77 25.55
C ILE A 155 -16.61 12.95 27.06
N VAL A 156 -17.68 13.53 27.57
CA VAL A 156 -17.98 13.54 29.02
C VAL A 156 -18.72 12.24 29.35
N ILE A 157 -18.01 11.27 29.92
CA ILE A 157 -18.63 10.04 30.43
C ILE A 157 -19.10 10.31 31.86
N ASN A 158 -20.40 10.52 32.03
CA ASN A 158 -21.01 10.57 33.36
C ASN A 158 -21.14 9.13 33.88
N LEU A 159 -20.21 8.74 34.76
CA LEU A 159 -20.33 7.49 35.51
C LEU A 159 -21.38 7.69 36.62
N PRO A 160 -22.36 6.78 36.78
CA PRO A 160 -23.22 6.81 37.96
C PRO A 160 -22.38 6.54 39.22
N ASP A 161 -22.79 7.12 40.34
CA ASP A 161 -22.17 6.81 41.64
C ASP A 161 -22.17 5.30 41.88
N ALA A 162 -21.11 4.82 42.54
CA ALA A 162 -20.97 3.41 42.87
C ALA A 162 -22.22 2.93 43.63
N ALA A 163 -23.05 2.14 42.96
CA ALA A 163 -24.22 1.55 43.59
C ALA A 163 -23.75 0.63 44.74
N THR A 164 -24.38 0.75 45.91
CA THR A 164 -24.10 -0.17 47.00
C THR A 164 -24.46 -1.60 46.57
N PRO A 165 -23.77 -2.62 47.11
CA PRO A 165 -24.05 -4.03 46.76
C PRO A 165 -25.53 -4.41 46.90
N GLU A 166 -26.23 -3.84 47.89
CA GLU A 166 -27.65 -4.06 48.12
C GLU A 166 -28.54 -3.52 46.98
N ALA A 167 -28.22 -2.34 46.45
CA ALA A 167 -28.95 -1.75 45.33
C ALA A 167 -28.80 -2.58 44.05
N TYR A 168 -27.62 -3.19 43.85
CA TYR A 168 -27.36 -4.08 42.72
C TYR A 168 -28.17 -5.37 42.82
N LEU A 169 -28.22 -6.00 44.00
CA LEU A 169 -28.95 -7.23 44.23
C LEU A 169 -30.47 -7.08 44.03
N LYS A 170 -31.04 -5.92 44.36
CA LYS A 170 -32.47 -5.64 44.14
C LYS A 170 -32.83 -5.50 42.66
N ALA A 171 -31.88 -5.11 41.81
CA ALA A 171 -32.10 -4.90 40.38
C ALA A 171 -32.02 -6.21 39.57
N ILE A 172 -31.44 -7.28 40.13
CA ILE A 172 -31.35 -8.57 39.46
C ILE A 172 -32.71 -9.27 39.56
N ARG A 173 -33.40 -9.45 38.42
CA ARG A 173 -34.55 -10.36 38.30
C ARG A 173 -34.04 -11.71 37.82
N VAL A 174 -34.05 -12.72 38.69
CA VAL A 174 -33.79 -14.11 38.33
C VAL A 174 -35.07 -14.69 37.74
N ILE A 175 -35.00 -15.14 36.48
CA ILE A 175 -36.09 -15.88 35.84
C ILE A 175 -35.79 -17.35 36.07
N GLU A 176 -36.59 -18.02 36.90
CA GLU A 176 -36.45 -19.46 37.12
C GLU A 176 -37.18 -20.24 36.01
N PRO A 177 -36.56 -21.28 35.42
CA PRO A 177 -37.24 -22.12 34.44
C PRO A 177 -38.25 -23.04 35.13
N SER A 178 -39.49 -23.05 34.63
CA SER A 178 -40.59 -23.90 35.12
C SER A 178 -40.28 -25.38 34.92
N LYS A 179 -40.14 -26.12 36.03
CA LYS A 179 -40.06 -27.59 36.04
C LYS A 179 -41.45 -28.21 35.85
N ASP A 180 -41.61 -28.90 34.73
CA ASP A 180 -42.38 -30.11 34.48
C ASP A 180 -43.81 -30.24 35.03
N GLU A 181 -44.80 -30.10 34.14
CA GLU A 181 -46.05 -30.85 34.23
C GLU A 181 -45.86 -32.19 33.47
N THR A 182 -45.99 -33.31 34.19
CA THR A 182 -46.31 -34.63 33.63
C THR A 182 -47.69 -35.03 34.13
#